data_AF-A0A9D5ELI9-F1
#
_entry.id   AF-A0A9D5ELI9-F1
#
_cell.length_a   1.000
_cell.length_b   1.000
_cell.length_c   1.000
_cell.angle_alpha   90.00
_cell.angle_beta   90.00
_cell.angle_gamma   90.00
#
_symmetry.space_group_name_H-M   'P 1'
#
loop_
_entity.id
_entity.type
_entity.pdbx_description
1 polymer ?
#
loop_
_entity_poly.entity_id
_entity_poly.type
_entity_poly.pdbx_seq_one_letter_code
_entity_poly.pdbx_strand_id
1 'polypeptide(L)'
;MQLDWDKAINDILAEKMTCQACGAIGDEMIVGYTRNMDAAEFAMRCRDCVDKTECDARKLVVVCEPCARTYRVNGQKMDEAGMMGVLLEECRNNLEESVDYLAGYWKEEAEVEYDEMAKRLDEVDPELFKEEDGWRMRLEEEYLQMHRWFREHGHPVPDPGWRSQYVEEVIGLGYGTLLGD
;
A
#
# COMPACT_ATOMS: atom_id res chain seq x y z
N MET A 1 -4.47 11.02 23.73
CA MET A 1 -5.14 9.72 23.76
C MET A 1 -4.51 8.89 22.65
N GLN A 2 -3.52 8.09 23.01
CA GLN A 2 -2.70 7.30 22.08
C GLN A 2 -3.50 6.03 21.78
N LEU A 3 -3.88 5.81 20.52
CA LEU A 3 -4.57 4.58 20.14
C LEU A 3 -3.58 3.43 20.38
N ASP A 4 -3.94 2.58 21.34
CA ASP A 4 -3.20 1.37 21.66
C ASP A 4 -3.48 0.36 20.54
N TRP A 5 -2.64 0.39 19.50
CA TRP A 5 -2.71 -0.52 18.37
C TRP A 5 -2.64 -1.96 18.83
N ASP A 6 -1.91 -2.26 19.92
CA ASP A 6 -1.86 -3.59 20.50
C ASP A 6 -3.21 -4.02 21.06
N LYS A 7 -4.02 -3.09 21.60
CA LYS A 7 -5.38 -3.40 22.06
C LYS A 7 -6.37 -3.59 20.92
N ALA A 8 -6.28 -2.79 19.86
CA ALA A 8 -7.10 -3.00 18.66
C ALA A 8 -6.73 -4.33 17.96
N ILE A 9 -5.44 -4.66 17.92
CA ILE A 9 -4.91 -5.95 17.43
C ILE A 9 -5.34 -7.10 18.33
N ASN A 10 -5.40 -6.92 19.64
CA ASN A 10 -5.88 -7.96 20.56
C ASN A 10 -7.40 -8.17 20.50
N ASP A 11 -8.19 -7.14 20.20
CA ASP A 11 -9.63 -7.28 19.93
C ASP A 11 -9.90 -7.88 18.51
N ILE A 12 -8.90 -7.82 17.61
CA ILE A 12 -8.82 -8.51 16.30
C ILE A 12 -8.53 -10.02 16.44
N LEU A 13 -8.06 -10.52 17.60
CA LEU A 13 -7.73 -11.94 17.85
C LEU A 13 -8.93 -12.91 17.90
N ALA A 14 -10.07 -12.55 17.31
CA ALA A 14 -11.18 -13.47 17.16
C ALA A 14 -11.69 -13.51 15.72
N GLU A 15 -10.83 -13.76 14.72
CA GLU A 15 -11.20 -14.18 13.34
C GLU A 15 -12.30 -13.34 12.66
N LYS A 16 -12.50 -12.09 13.09
CA LYS A 16 -13.65 -11.27 12.70
C LYS A 16 -13.14 -9.93 12.22
N MET A 17 -13.56 -9.57 11.03
CA MET A 17 -13.27 -8.27 10.44
C MET A 17 -14.18 -7.18 11.00
N THR A 18 -13.68 -5.94 10.95
CA THR A 18 -14.41 -4.75 11.40
C THR A 18 -14.62 -3.79 10.23
N CYS A 19 -15.85 -3.33 10.05
CA CYS A 19 -16.21 -2.29 9.09
C CYS A 19 -15.56 -0.97 9.49
N GLN A 20 -14.74 -0.41 8.61
CA GLN A 20 -13.98 0.81 8.90
C GLN A 20 -14.86 2.06 9.01
N ALA A 21 -16.04 2.04 8.40
CA ALA A 21 -16.96 3.18 8.42
C ALA A 21 -17.82 3.23 9.70
N CYS A 22 -18.29 2.09 10.21
CA CYS A 22 -19.27 2.06 11.30
C CYS A 22 -18.89 1.17 12.50
N GLY A 23 -17.78 0.43 12.43
CA GLY A 23 -17.32 -0.46 13.49
C GLY A 23 -18.07 -1.79 13.61
N ALA A 24 -18.98 -2.11 12.67
CA ALA A 24 -19.66 -3.41 12.67
C ALA A 24 -18.68 -4.57 12.50
N ILE A 25 -18.88 -5.66 13.23
CA ILE A 25 -18.00 -6.84 13.22
C ILE A 25 -18.66 -7.99 12.46
N GLY A 26 -17.89 -8.75 11.68
CA GLY A 26 -18.39 -9.91 10.93
C GLY A 26 -17.28 -10.79 10.36
N ASP A 27 -17.62 -12.02 9.99
CA ASP A 27 -16.67 -12.97 9.36
C ASP A 27 -16.29 -12.55 7.93
N GLU A 28 -17.16 -11.78 7.27
CA GLU A 28 -16.98 -11.33 5.90
C GLU A 28 -17.31 -9.85 5.77
N MET A 29 -16.54 -9.14 4.95
CA MET A 29 -16.72 -7.72 4.64
C MET A 29 -16.69 -7.50 3.13
N ILE A 30 -17.27 -6.38 2.69
CA ILE A 30 -17.08 -5.89 1.33
C ILE A 30 -15.74 -5.15 1.28
N VAL A 31 -14.84 -5.66 0.44
CA VAL A 31 -13.54 -5.06 0.16
C VAL A 31 -13.54 -4.60 -1.28
N GLY A 32 -13.20 -3.33 -1.50
CA GLY A 32 -13.12 -2.78 -2.85
C GLY A 32 -13.00 -1.27 -2.89
N TYR A 33 -13.23 -0.70 -4.06
CA TYR A 33 -12.90 0.69 -4.34
C TYR A 33 -14.13 1.58 -4.41
N THR A 34 -14.00 2.81 -3.91
CA THR A 34 -15.00 3.86 -4.11
C THR A 34 -14.35 5.18 -4.51
N ARG A 35 -15.09 6.00 -5.26
CA ARG A 35 -14.74 7.41 -5.53
C ARG A 35 -15.50 8.38 -4.61
N ASN A 36 -16.29 7.87 -3.67
CA ASN A 36 -16.97 8.74 -2.71
C ASN A 36 -15.90 9.42 -1.82
N MET A 37 -15.92 10.75 -1.78
CA MET A 37 -14.96 11.54 -1.00
C MET A 37 -15.09 11.28 0.51
N ASP A 38 -16.31 11.01 1.00
CA ASP A 38 -16.55 10.71 2.42
C ASP A 38 -15.79 9.46 2.89
N ALA A 39 -15.42 8.58 1.96
CA ALA A 39 -14.61 7.41 2.27
C ALA A 39 -13.18 7.74 2.70
N ALA A 40 -12.68 8.95 2.43
CA ALA A 40 -11.35 9.38 2.85
C ALA A 40 -11.15 9.34 4.37
N GLU A 41 -12.24 9.43 5.14
CA GLU A 41 -12.19 9.38 6.61
C GLU A 41 -11.87 7.99 7.17
N PHE A 42 -12.12 6.94 6.39
CA PHE A 42 -11.94 5.56 6.86
C PHE A 42 -11.17 4.66 5.90
N ALA A 43 -10.80 5.13 4.71
CA ALA A 43 -9.91 4.42 3.80
C ALA A 43 -8.50 4.33 4.39
N MET A 44 -7.92 3.13 4.37
CA MET A 44 -6.65 2.84 5.08
C MET A 44 -5.51 3.78 4.69
N ARG A 45 -5.39 4.11 3.40
CA ARG A 45 -4.31 4.96 2.88
C ARG A 45 -4.60 6.46 2.92
N CYS A 46 -5.88 6.86 3.01
CA CYS A 46 -6.26 8.28 2.97
C CYS A 46 -6.61 8.87 4.34
N ARG A 47 -6.84 8.04 5.35
CA ARG A 47 -7.31 8.48 6.67
C ARG A 47 -6.40 9.52 7.31
N ASP A 48 -5.09 9.33 7.18
CA ASP A 48 -4.05 10.15 7.80
C ASP A 48 -3.45 11.20 6.85
N CYS A 49 -4.02 11.37 5.65
CA CYS A 49 -3.58 12.42 4.73
C CYS A 49 -3.90 13.81 5.30
N VAL A 50 -2.91 14.71 5.23
CA VAL A 50 -3.02 16.10 5.70
C VAL A 50 -3.96 16.91 4.82
N ASP A 51 -3.96 16.65 3.51
CA ASP A 51 -4.87 17.24 2.55
C ASP A 51 -5.73 16.16 1.88
N LYS A 52 -7.04 16.21 2.13
CA LYS A 52 -8.05 15.31 1.53
C LYS A 52 -8.87 15.99 0.44
N THR A 53 -8.66 17.30 0.22
CA THR A 53 -9.53 18.13 -0.63
C THR A 53 -9.31 17.89 -2.12
N GLU A 54 -8.16 17.33 -2.50
CA GLU A 54 -7.81 16.99 -3.89
C GLU A 54 -7.61 15.49 -4.15
N CYS A 55 -7.94 14.62 -3.20
CA CYS A 55 -7.80 13.17 -3.37
C CYS A 55 -8.93 12.60 -4.24
N ASP A 56 -8.81 12.70 -5.57
CA ASP A 56 -9.73 12.12 -6.56
C ASP A 56 -9.54 10.61 -6.75
N ALA A 57 -8.43 10.08 -6.23
CA ALA A 57 -8.05 8.69 -6.31
C ALA A 57 -9.16 7.78 -5.76
N ARG A 58 -9.29 6.62 -6.40
CA ARG A 58 -10.13 5.53 -5.91
C ARG A 58 -9.58 5.06 -4.56
N LYS A 59 -10.47 4.92 -3.59
CA LYS A 59 -10.12 4.56 -2.22
C LYS A 59 -10.48 3.11 -1.97
N LEU A 60 -9.47 2.30 -1.65
CA LEU A 60 -9.69 0.95 -1.15
C LEU A 60 -10.27 1.03 0.28
N VAL A 61 -11.39 0.35 0.51
CA VAL A 61 -12.10 0.36 1.79
C VAL A 61 -12.56 -1.05 2.18
N VAL A 62 -12.65 -1.29 3.49
CA VAL A 62 -13.22 -2.50 4.08
C VAL A 62 -14.46 -2.14 4.89
N VAL A 63 -15.63 -2.52 4.40
CA VAL A 63 -16.92 -2.09 4.98
C VAL A 63 -17.95 -3.21 4.99
N CYS A 64 -18.93 -3.12 5.89
CA CYS A 64 -20.08 -4.01 5.87
C CYS A 64 -20.98 -3.71 4.66
N GLU A 65 -21.85 -4.66 4.30
CA GLU A 65 -22.73 -4.54 3.12
C GLU A 65 -23.63 -3.28 3.13
N PRO A 66 -24.23 -2.85 4.27
CA PRO A 66 -24.95 -1.58 4.32
C PRO A 66 -24.07 -0.37 3.96
N CYS A 67 -22.88 -0.27 4.54
CA CYS A 67 -21.93 0.80 4.25
C CYS A 67 -21.44 0.74 2.80
N ALA A 68 -21.22 -0.45 2.23
CA ALA A 68 -20.87 -0.61 0.83
C ALA A 68 -21.90 0.02 -0.11
N ARG A 69 -23.19 -0.14 0.18
CA ARG A 69 -24.29 0.49 -0.59
C ARG A 69 -24.30 2.00 -0.40
N THR A 70 -24.14 2.49 0.82
CA THR A 70 -24.10 3.93 1.14
C THR A 70 -22.95 4.64 0.42
N TYR A 71 -21.75 4.08 0.50
CA TYR A 71 -20.54 4.67 -0.09
C TYR A 71 -20.30 4.23 -1.54
N ARG A 72 -21.22 3.48 -2.15
CA ARG A 72 -21.14 2.99 -3.54
C ARG A 72 -19.82 2.26 -3.83
N VAL A 73 -19.44 1.35 -2.93
CA VAL A 73 -18.22 0.56 -3.03
C VAL A 73 -18.39 -0.47 -4.13
N ASN A 74 -17.49 -0.44 -5.11
CA ASN A 74 -17.32 -1.50 -6.10
C ASN A 74 -16.34 -2.53 -5.54
N GLY A 75 -16.88 -3.56 -4.90
CA GLY A 75 -16.08 -4.55 -4.18
C GLY A 75 -16.74 -5.91 -4.14
N GLN A 76 -16.03 -6.85 -3.51
CA GLN A 76 -16.47 -8.22 -3.33
C GLN A 76 -16.58 -8.54 -1.85
N LYS A 77 -17.52 -9.44 -1.51
CA LYS A 77 -17.62 -10.00 -0.16
C LYS A 77 -16.55 -11.07 -0.02
N MET A 78 -15.69 -10.92 0.98
CA MET A 78 -14.59 -11.86 1.24
C MET A 78 -14.33 -11.95 2.74
N ASP A 79 -13.53 -12.93 3.14
CA ASP A 79 -13.03 -13.13 4.50
C ASP A 79 -11.71 -12.35 4.73
N GLU A 80 -11.10 -12.53 5.90
CA GLU A 80 -9.86 -11.84 6.28
C GLU A 80 -8.71 -12.20 5.32
N ALA A 81 -8.59 -13.46 4.91
CA ALA A 81 -7.54 -13.90 3.98
C ALA A 81 -7.68 -13.24 2.60
N GLY A 82 -8.92 -13.16 2.08
CA GLY A 82 -9.21 -12.42 0.85
C GLY A 82 -8.88 -10.94 0.97
N MET A 83 -9.26 -10.30 2.08
CA MET A 83 -8.96 -8.89 2.36
C MET A 83 -7.45 -8.64 2.35
N MET A 84 -6.68 -9.50 3.04
CA MET A 84 -5.22 -9.40 3.10
C MET A 84 -4.58 -9.59 1.72
N GLY A 85 -5.18 -10.41 0.85
CA GLY A 85 -4.77 -10.54 -0.55
C GLY A 85 -4.91 -9.25 -1.34
N VAL A 86 -6.07 -8.58 -1.22
CA VAL A 86 -6.32 -7.30 -1.88
C VAL A 86 -5.42 -6.18 -1.34
N LEU A 87 -5.16 -6.16 -0.03
CA LEU A 87 -4.26 -5.18 0.57
C LEU A 87 -2.81 -5.36 0.10
N LEU A 88 -2.37 -6.61 -0.05
CA LEU A 88 -1.05 -6.92 -0.60
C LEU A 88 -0.95 -6.46 -2.05
N GLU A 89 -1.95 -6.75 -2.88
CA GLU A 89 -2.00 -6.32 -4.27
C GLU A 89 -1.98 -4.79 -4.40
N GLU A 90 -2.78 -4.08 -3.59
CA GLU A 90 -2.77 -2.62 -3.56
C GLU A 90 -1.40 -2.07 -3.18
N CYS A 91 -0.73 -2.66 -2.18
CA CYS A 91 0.62 -2.25 -1.79
C CYS A 91 1.64 -2.47 -2.92
N ARG A 92 1.55 -3.59 -3.63
CA ARG A 92 2.39 -3.86 -4.81
C ARG A 92 2.18 -2.84 -5.91
N ASN A 93 0.94 -2.53 -6.25
CA ASN A 93 0.63 -1.52 -7.28
C ASN A 93 1.21 -0.16 -6.90
N ASN A 94 1.10 0.27 -5.64
CA ASN A 94 1.70 1.53 -5.18
C ASN A 94 3.24 1.52 -5.27
N LEU A 95 3.87 0.37 -4.97
CA LEU A 95 5.31 0.20 -5.11
C LEU A 95 5.77 0.22 -6.57
N GLU A 96 5.02 -0.42 -7.47
CA GLU A 96 5.25 -0.38 -8.92
C GLU A 96 5.08 1.04 -9.48
N GLU A 97 4.01 1.74 -9.11
CA GLU A 97 3.79 3.15 -9.51
C GLU A 97 4.94 4.06 -9.06
N SER A 98 5.47 3.83 -7.86
CA SER A 98 6.66 4.55 -7.37
C SER A 98 7.90 4.28 -8.23
N VAL A 99 8.12 3.03 -8.64
CA VAL A 99 9.25 2.64 -9.50
C VAL A 99 9.08 3.20 -10.90
N ASP A 100 7.88 3.14 -11.47
CA ASP A 100 7.55 3.70 -12.78
C ASP A 100 7.77 5.21 -12.82
N TYR A 101 7.39 5.93 -11.75
CA TYR A 101 7.64 7.36 -11.62
C TYR A 101 9.15 7.68 -11.64
N LEU A 102 9.94 6.96 -10.85
CA LEU A 102 11.40 7.13 -10.80
C LEU A 102 12.06 6.77 -12.14
N ALA A 103 11.62 5.68 -12.77
CA ALA A 103 12.12 5.25 -14.07
C ALA A 103 11.79 6.24 -15.18
N GLY A 104 10.58 6.83 -15.15
CA GLY A 104 10.13 7.86 -16.07
C GLY A 104 11.01 9.11 -15.97
N TYR A 105 11.23 9.61 -14.74
CA TYR A 105 12.11 10.74 -14.52
C TYR A 105 13.52 10.50 -15.09
N TRP A 106 14.12 9.35 -14.80
CA TRP A 106 15.48 9.04 -15.25
C TRP A 106 15.61 8.97 -16.78
N LYS A 107 14.60 8.43 -17.46
CA LYS A 107 14.65 8.22 -18.91
C LYS A 107 14.26 9.46 -19.70
N GLU A 108 13.39 10.30 -19.16
CA GLU A 108 12.70 11.33 -19.93
C GLU A 108 13.00 12.75 -19.46
N GLU A 109 13.28 12.96 -18.17
CA GLU A 109 13.35 14.31 -17.57
C GLU A 109 14.72 14.69 -17.01
N ALA A 110 15.52 13.72 -16.58
CA ALA A 110 16.81 13.97 -15.97
C ALA A 110 17.82 14.55 -16.98
N GLU A 111 18.25 15.80 -16.76
CA GLU A 111 19.39 16.40 -17.46
C GLU A 111 20.70 15.93 -16.82
N VAL A 112 21.18 14.77 -17.24
CA VAL A 112 22.42 14.15 -16.72
C VAL A 112 23.59 14.48 -17.65
N GLU A 113 24.66 15.07 -17.10
CA GLU A 113 25.90 15.30 -17.84
C GLU A 113 26.55 13.97 -18.25
N TYR A 114 27.27 13.97 -19.37
CA TYR A 114 27.80 12.73 -19.98
C TYR A 114 28.72 11.93 -19.05
N ASP A 115 29.47 12.61 -18.18
CA ASP A 115 30.36 12.01 -17.18
C ASP A 115 29.61 11.44 -15.96
N GLU A 116 28.35 11.82 -15.77
CA GLU A 116 27.48 11.37 -14.69
C GLU A 116 26.52 10.25 -15.12
N MET A 117 26.40 9.95 -16.41
CA MET A 117 25.55 8.86 -16.93
C MET A 117 25.88 7.46 -16.39
N ALA A 118 27.07 7.27 -15.83
CA ALA A 118 27.48 6.01 -15.19
C ALA A 118 27.14 5.94 -13.69
N LYS A 119 26.69 7.06 -13.10
CA LYS A 119 26.29 7.17 -11.70
C LYS A 119 24.84 6.70 -11.52
N ARG A 120 24.51 6.29 -10.30
CA ARG A 120 23.15 5.98 -9.86
C ARG A 120 22.38 7.27 -9.56
N LEU A 121 21.05 7.22 -9.55
CA LEU A 121 20.22 8.41 -9.29
C LEU A 121 20.48 9.01 -7.90
N ASP A 122 20.70 8.17 -6.88
CA ASP A 122 21.08 8.59 -5.53
C ASP A 122 22.51 9.19 -5.45
N GLU A 123 23.34 8.99 -6.47
CA GLU A 123 24.67 9.60 -6.58
C GLU A 123 24.66 10.92 -7.38
N VAL A 124 23.65 11.11 -8.25
CA VAL A 124 23.47 12.34 -9.06
C VAL A 124 22.75 13.41 -8.25
N ASP A 125 21.62 13.07 -7.63
CA ASP A 125 20.91 13.98 -6.72
C ASP A 125 20.21 13.19 -5.58
N PRO A 126 20.88 13.06 -4.42
CA PRO A 126 20.33 12.31 -3.29
C PRO A 126 19.09 12.92 -2.64
N GLU A 127 18.83 14.22 -2.85
CA GLU A 127 17.75 14.93 -2.14
C GLU A 127 16.49 15.06 -3.00
N LEU A 128 16.60 14.91 -4.33
CA LEU A 128 15.50 15.10 -5.28
C LEU A 128 14.27 14.22 -4.99
N PHE A 129 14.49 12.95 -4.61
CA PHE A 129 13.41 11.97 -4.38
C PHE A 129 13.35 11.47 -2.93
N LYS A 130 13.85 12.25 -1.98
CA LYS A 130 13.97 11.80 -0.60
C LYS A 130 12.62 11.52 0.07
N GLU A 131 11.60 12.30 -0.27
CA GLU A 131 10.25 12.10 0.28
C GLU A 131 9.58 10.86 -0.34
N GLU A 132 9.71 10.68 -1.65
CA GLU A 132 9.22 9.54 -2.41
C GLU A 132 9.92 8.25 -1.97
N ASP A 133 11.23 8.31 -1.75
CA ASP A 133 12.02 7.19 -1.23
C ASP A 133 11.57 6.80 0.18
N GLY A 134 11.34 7.78 1.05
CA GLY A 134 10.77 7.53 2.38
C GLY A 134 9.38 6.92 2.34
N TRP A 135 8.53 7.35 1.39
CA TRP A 135 7.21 6.76 1.18
C TRP A 135 7.30 5.32 0.68
N ARG A 136 8.19 5.06 -0.28
CA ARG A 136 8.49 3.71 -0.80
C ARG A 136 8.98 2.79 0.31
N MET A 137 9.93 3.20 1.14
CA MET A 137 10.41 2.39 2.27
C MET A 137 9.29 2.03 3.25
N ARG A 138 8.38 2.95 3.54
CA ARG A 138 7.21 2.67 4.39
C ARG A 138 6.30 1.61 3.76
N LEU A 139 6.08 1.67 2.44
CA LEU A 139 5.31 0.65 1.72
C LEU A 139 6.01 -0.71 1.73
N GLU A 140 7.34 -0.75 1.63
CA GLU A 140 8.10 -2.00 1.77
C GLU A 140 7.96 -2.61 3.18
N GLU A 141 7.91 -1.78 4.23
CA GLU A 141 7.62 -2.26 5.60
C GLU A 141 6.21 -2.85 5.71
N GLU A 142 5.20 -2.17 5.15
CA GLU A 142 3.82 -2.67 5.08
C GLU A 142 3.76 -4.03 4.34
N TYR A 143 4.45 -4.13 3.20
CA TYR A 143 4.58 -5.37 2.44
C TYR A 143 5.10 -6.52 3.31
N LEU A 144 6.19 -6.29 4.06
CA LEU A 144 6.78 -7.31 4.94
C LEU A 144 5.84 -7.71 6.09
N GLN A 145 5.07 -6.77 6.64
CA GLN A 145 4.07 -7.06 7.68
C GLN A 145 2.96 -7.96 7.14
N MET A 146 2.40 -7.66 5.96
CA MET A 146 1.39 -8.52 5.33
C MET A 146 1.96 -9.91 5.02
N HIS A 147 3.20 -9.98 4.52
CA HIS A 147 3.88 -11.25 4.25
C HIS A 147 4.13 -12.07 5.53
N ARG A 148 4.29 -11.41 6.68
CA ARG A 148 4.36 -12.07 7.99
C ARG A 148 3.00 -12.63 8.38
N TRP A 149 1.93 -11.83 8.23
CA TRP A 149 0.56 -12.26 8.49
C TRP A 149 0.20 -13.54 7.72
N PHE A 150 0.47 -13.59 6.40
CA PHE A 150 0.20 -14.78 5.57
C PHE A 150 0.91 -16.04 6.12
N ARG A 151 2.17 -15.90 6.53
CA ARG A 151 2.96 -17.01 7.10
C ARG A 151 2.40 -17.48 8.44
N GLU A 152 2.04 -16.55 9.32
CA GLU A 152 1.51 -16.86 10.65
C GLU A 152 0.13 -17.54 10.59
N HIS A 153 -0.67 -17.22 9.58
CA HIS A 153 -2.01 -17.79 9.37
C HIS A 153 -2.02 -18.98 8.40
N GLY A 154 -0.86 -19.44 7.93
CA GLY A 154 -0.74 -20.64 7.08
C GLY A 154 -1.32 -20.46 5.67
N HIS A 155 -1.50 -19.23 5.20
CA HIS A 155 -1.98 -18.92 3.86
C HIS A 155 -0.80 -18.73 2.88
N PRO A 156 -0.90 -19.24 1.64
CA PRO A 156 0.10 -18.97 0.63
C PRO A 156 0.10 -17.48 0.27
N VAL A 157 1.29 -16.90 0.12
CA VAL A 157 1.40 -15.53 -0.37
C VAL A 157 1.05 -15.52 -1.86
N PRO A 158 0.08 -14.68 -2.29
CA PRO A 158 -0.21 -14.48 -3.70
C PRO A 158 1.02 -14.00 -4.48
N ASP A 159 1.20 -14.47 -5.71
CA ASP A 159 2.30 -14.08 -6.61
C ASP A 159 3.68 -13.94 -5.92
N PRO A 160 4.34 -15.05 -5.61
CA PRO A 160 5.64 -15.03 -4.92
C PRO A 160 6.79 -14.51 -5.80
N GLY A 161 6.61 -14.40 -7.12
CA GLY A 161 7.64 -13.93 -8.06
C GLY A 161 7.78 -12.42 -8.09
N TRP A 162 6.73 -11.70 -7.68
CA TRP A 162 6.68 -10.24 -7.66
C TRP A 162 7.88 -9.61 -6.93
N ARG A 163 8.21 -10.12 -5.74
CA ARG A 163 9.26 -9.54 -4.89
C ARG A 163 10.61 -9.49 -5.60
N SER A 164 11.00 -10.54 -6.30
CA SER A 164 12.28 -10.58 -7.02
C SER A 164 12.33 -9.56 -8.16
N GLN A 165 11.22 -9.41 -8.90
CA GLN A 165 11.13 -8.48 -10.02
C GLN A 165 11.26 -7.03 -9.51
N TYR A 166 10.48 -6.69 -8.49
CA TYR A 166 10.52 -5.38 -7.85
C TYR A 166 11.93 -5.03 -7.34
N VAL A 167 12.61 -5.96 -6.66
CA VAL A 167 13.97 -5.73 -6.13
C VAL A 167 14.98 -5.47 -7.26
N GLU A 168 14.91 -6.23 -8.35
CA GLU A 168 15.79 -6.03 -9.51
C GLU A 168 15.61 -4.64 -10.13
N GLU A 169 14.37 -4.16 -10.24
CA GLU A 169 14.06 -2.83 -10.82
C GLU A 169 14.57 -1.69 -9.92
N VAL A 170 14.29 -1.75 -8.62
CA VAL A 170 14.73 -0.73 -7.65
C VAL A 170 16.26 -0.63 -7.60
N ILE A 171 16.95 -1.77 -7.52
CA ILE A 171 18.42 -1.78 -7.54
C ILE A 171 18.94 -1.26 -8.87
N GLY A 172 18.28 -1.61 -9.98
CA GLY A 172 18.62 -1.12 -11.32
C GLY A 172 18.49 0.40 -11.47
N LEU A 173 17.56 1.02 -10.75
CA LEU A 173 17.39 2.49 -10.67
C LEU A 173 18.37 3.15 -9.68
N GLY A 174 19.11 2.36 -8.92
CA GLY A 174 20.10 2.88 -8.00
C GLY A 174 19.60 3.10 -6.58
N TYR A 175 18.44 2.61 -6.19
CA TYR A 175 17.94 2.75 -4.81
C TYR A 175 18.24 1.52 -3.94
N GLY A 176 18.30 1.73 -2.62
CA GLY A 176 18.30 0.63 -1.64
C GLY A 176 16.89 0.07 -1.44
N THR A 177 16.75 -1.14 -0.91
CA THR A 177 15.44 -1.73 -0.64
C THR A 177 15.49 -2.60 0.62
N LEU A 178 14.40 -2.63 1.38
CA LEU A 178 14.18 -3.54 2.50
C LEU A 178 13.75 -4.95 2.02
N LEU A 179 13.41 -5.08 0.74
CA LEU A 179 12.91 -6.31 0.15
C LEU A 179 14.02 -7.17 -0.48
N GLY A 180 15.26 -6.69 -0.55
CA GLY A 180 16.46 -7.42 -0.99
C GLY A 180 17.56 -7.38 0.08
N ASP A 181 18.53 -8.29 -0.03
CA ASP A 181 19.82 -8.17 0.69
C ASP A 181 20.76 -7.19 -0.04
#